data_AF-A0A348WDX7-F1
#
_entry.id   AF-A0A348WDX7-F1
#
_cell.length_a   1.000
_cell.length_b   1.000
_cell.length_c   1.000
_cell.angle_alpha   90.00
_cell.angle_beta   90.00
_cell.angle_gamma   90.00
#
_symmetry.space_group_name_H-M   'P 1'
#
loop_
_entity.id
_entity.type
_entity.pdbx_description
1 polymer ?
#
loop_
_entity_poly.entity_id
_entity_poly.type
_entity_poly.pdbx_seq_one_letter_code
_entity_poly.pdbx_strand_id
1 'polypeptide(L)'
;IYGARVSLLIGAVAALISGVIGTAMGVAAGYFGGKVDAVVTFLINVRLAMPVVLVALAVVAILGGSLTVVICVLGLLLWDRFAVVMRASTLQVSRRDYVAAAQVIGASTPRILLTEIMPNIFNNLIVVITLEMAHAILLEAALSFLGLGVQPPTPSWGLMVSEGKNMMLFEP
;
A
#
# COMPACT_ATOMS: atom_id res chain seq x y z
N ILE A 1 12.81 -21.49 1.53
CA ILE A 1 13.72 -20.34 1.33
C ILE A 1 13.40 -19.57 0.05
N TYR A 2 13.28 -20.22 -1.12
CA TYR A 2 13.01 -19.52 -2.39
C TYR A 2 11.63 -18.83 -2.47
N GLY A 3 10.54 -19.52 -2.10
CA GLY A 3 9.19 -18.92 -2.11
C GLY A 3 9.02 -17.73 -1.16
N ALA A 4 9.67 -17.78 0.01
CA ALA A 4 9.67 -16.69 0.99
C ALA A 4 10.29 -15.40 0.43
N ARG A 5 11.39 -15.50 -0.34
CA ARG A 5 12.02 -14.33 -0.96
C ARG A 5 11.09 -13.65 -1.96
N VAL A 6 10.37 -14.43 -2.75
CA VAL A 6 9.42 -13.93 -3.75
C VAL A 6 8.24 -13.24 -3.08
N SER A 7 7.57 -13.90 -2.12
CA SER A 7 6.43 -13.29 -1.42
C SER A 7 6.84 -12.02 -0.65
N LEU A 8 8.00 -12.02 0.03
CA LEU A 8 8.52 -10.81 0.70
C LEU A 8 8.82 -9.67 -0.28
N LEU A 9 9.38 -9.98 -1.46
CA LEU A 9 9.63 -8.99 -2.50
C LEU A 9 8.31 -8.39 -2.99
N ILE A 10 7.29 -9.22 -3.24
CA ILE A 10 5.97 -8.74 -3.68
C ILE A 10 5.38 -7.80 -2.64
N GLY A 11 5.36 -8.23 -1.37
CA GLY A 11 4.86 -7.42 -0.27
C GLY A 11 5.60 -6.08 -0.15
N ALA A 12 6.94 -6.11 -0.17
CA ALA A 12 7.76 -4.92 -0.01
C ALA A 12 7.57 -3.93 -1.18
N VAL A 13 7.61 -4.41 -2.42
CA VAL A 13 7.47 -3.55 -3.61
C VAL A 13 6.04 -2.99 -3.71
N ALA A 14 5.01 -3.82 -3.48
CA ALA A 14 3.62 -3.35 -3.47
C ALA A 14 3.37 -2.32 -2.37
N ALA A 15 3.90 -2.55 -1.16
CA ALA A 15 3.79 -1.60 -0.05
C ALA A 15 4.53 -0.29 -0.33
N LEU A 16 5.68 -0.33 -1.02
CA LEU A 16 6.41 0.89 -1.41
C LEU A 16 5.63 1.70 -2.46
N ILE A 17 5.10 1.06 -3.50
CA ILE A 17 4.29 1.75 -4.53
C ILE A 17 3.06 2.38 -3.87
N SER A 18 2.32 1.59 -3.08
CA SER A 18 1.15 2.06 -2.34
C SER A 18 1.49 3.18 -1.38
N GLY A 19 2.63 3.05 -0.69
CA GLY A 19 3.14 3.99 0.28
C GLY A 19 3.47 5.33 -0.36
N VAL A 20 4.12 5.35 -1.53
CA VAL A 20 4.41 6.59 -2.27
C VAL A 20 3.12 7.29 -2.66
N ILE A 21 2.16 6.56 -3.26
CA ILE A 21 0.87 7.12 -3.70
C ILE A 21 0.09 7.68 -2.51
N GLY A 22 -0.13 6.85 -1.50
CA GLY A 22 -0.94 7.21 -0.35
C GLY A 22 -0.29 8.29 0.51
N THR A 23 1.03 8.27 0.69
CA THR A 23 1.72 9.32 1.45
C THR A 23 1.66 10.65 0.72
N ALA A 24 1.89 10.68 -0.60
CA ALA A 24 1.78 11.92 -1.37
C ALA A 24 0.37 12.52 -1.27
N MET A 25 -0.67 11.69 -1.45
CA MET A 25 -2.06 12.12 -1.31
C MET A 25 -2.40 12.57 0.12
N GLY A 26 -1.98 11.80 1.12
CA GLY A 26 -2.26 12.07 2.53
C GLY A 26 -1.58 13.35 3.02
N VAL A 27 -0.31 13.54 2.69
CA VAL A 27 0.43 14.77 3.02
C VAL A 27 -0.20 15.99 2.32
N ALA A 28 -0.55 15.87 1.04
CA ALA A 28 -1.21 16.94 0.32
C ALA A 28 -2.57 17.32 0.97
N ALA A 29 -3.41 16.34 1.28
CA ALA A 29 -4.69 16.57 1.94
C ALA A 29 -4.52 17.19 3.34
N GLY A 30 -3.61 16.65 4.14
CA GLY A 30 -3.39 17.08 5.52
C GLY A 30 -2.75 18.46 5.63
N TYR A 31 -1.94 18.86 4.65
CA TYR A 31 -1.27 20.18 4.65
C TYR A 31 -2.11 21.27 4.00
N PHE A 32 -2.65 21.04 2.80
CA PHE A 32 -3.38 22.08 2.06
C PHE A 32 -4.84 22.23 2.52
N GLY A 33 -5.44 21.16 3.07
CA GLY A 33 -6.83 21.18 3.52
C GLY A 33 -7.84 21.48 2.40
N GLY A 34 -9.04 21.92 2.80
CA GLY A 34 -10.07 22.47 1.91
C GLY A 34 -10.43 21.55 0.74
N LYS A 35 -10.28 22.04 -0.50
CA LYS A 35 -10.63 21.29 -1.72
C LYS A 35 -9.73 20.08 -1.96
N VAL A 36 -8.43 20.19 -1.67
CA VAL A 36 -7.48 19.07 -1.85
C VAL A 36 -7.88 17.93 -0.93
N ASP A 37 -8.20 18.26 0.32
CA ASP A 37 -8.68 17.31 1.30
C ASP A 37 -10.00 16.64 0.89
N ALA A 38 -10.96 17.41 0.38
CA ALA A 38 -12.22 16.87 -0.12
C ALA A 38 -12.02 15.87 -1.27
N VAL A 39 -11.15 16.18 -2.23
CA VAL A 39 -10.83 15.28 -3.36
C VAL A 39 -10.15 14.00 -2.87
N VAL A 40 -9.15 14.11 -2.00
CA VAL A 40 -8.44 12.93 -1.47
C VAL A 40 -9.37 12.06 -0.64
N THR A 41 -10.20 12.67 0.21
CA THR A 41 -11.20 11.96 1.02
C THR A 41 -12.22 11.23 0.13
N PHE A 42 -12.66 11.86 -0.97
CA PHE A 42 -13.51 11.20 -1.95
C PHE A 42 -12.83 9.98 -2.59
N LEU A 43 -11.58 10.11 -3.03
CA LEU A 43 -10.82 8.98 -3.60
C LEU A 43 -10.66 7.83 -2.60
N ILE A 44 -10.37 8.14 -1.33
CA ILE A 44 -10.30 7.15 -0.25
C ILE A 44 -11.64 6.43 -0.10
N ASN A 45 -12.75 7.17 -0.05
CA ASN A 45 -14.09 6.58 0.09
C ASN A 45 -14.46 5.68 -1.11
N VAL A 46 -14.15 6.10 -2.34
CA VAL A 46 -14.33 5.28 -3.54
C VAL A 46 -13.52 4.00 -3.43
N ARG A 47 -12.27 4.09 -2.96
CA ARG A 47 -11.41 2.92 -2.80
C ARG A 47 -11.93 1.94 -1.77
N LEU A 48 -12.33 2.44 -0.59
CA LEU A 48 -12.86 1.65 0.53
C LEU A 48 -14.21 0.98 0.21
N ALA A 49 -15.01 1.59 -0.68
CA ALA A 49 -16.26 0.99 -1.15
C ALA A 49 -16.05 -0.26 -2.02
N MET A 50 -14.85 -0.45 -2.58
CA MET A 50 -14.54 -1.58 -3.45
C MET A 50 -13.84 -2.72 -2.68
N PRO A 51 -14.37 -3.95 -2.70
CA PRO A 51 -13.70 -5.11 -2.12
C PRO A 51 -12.37 -5.39 -2.85
N VAL A 52 -11.24 -5.17 -2.18
CA VAL A 52 -9.89 -5.25 -2.77
C VAL A 52 -9.64 -6.58 -3.47
N VAL A 53 -10.01 -7.68 -2.81
CA VAL A 53 -9.83 -9.04 -3.32
C VAL A 53 -10.58 -9.24 -4.63
N LEU A 54 -11.83 -8.78 -4.72
CA LEU A 54 -12.65 -8.94 -5.94
C LEU A 54 -12.07 -8.16 -7.12
N VAL A 55 -11.64 -6.92 -6.88
CA VAL A 55 -10.98 -6.11 -7.92
C VAL A 55 -9.69 -6.78 -8.37
N ALA A 56 -8.87 -7.26 -7.43
CA ALA A 56 -7.62 -7.94 -7.76
C ALA A 56 -7.86 -9.21 -8.59
N LEU A 57 -8.82 -10.06 -8.18
CA LEU A 57 -9.20 -11.26 -8.92
C LEU A 57 -9.66 -10.94 -10.35
N ALA A 58 -10.54 -9.95 -10.51
CA ALA A 58 -11.04 -9.56 -11.83
C ALA A 58 -9.91 -9.05 -12.74
N VAL A 59 -9.03 -8.20 -12.23
CA VAL A 59 -7.91 -7.65 -13.02
C VAL A 59 -6.94 -8.76 -13.42
N VAL A 60 -6.58 -9.65 -12.50
CA VAL A 60 -5.65 -10.74 -12.83
C VAL A 60 -6.28 -11.78 -13.75
N ALA A 61 -7.57 -12.05 -13.62
CA ALA A 61 -8.28 -12.94 -14.54
C ALA A 61 -8.28 -12.42 -15.99
N ILE A 62 -8.29 -11.10 -16.18
CA ILE A 62 -8.26 -10.47 -17.51
C ILE A 62 -6.82 -10.36 -18.05
N LEU A 63 -5.89 -9.89 -17.23
CA LEU A 63 -4.50 -9.62 -17.65
C LEU A 63 -3.58 -10.86 -17.63
N GLY A 64 -4.02 -11.93 -16.97
CA GLY A 64 -3.22 -13.12 -16.70
C GLY A 64 -2.38 -13.00 -15.43
N GLY A 65 -2.20 -14.14 -14.75
CA GLY A 65 -1.39 -14.25 -13.54
C GLY A 65 0.10 -14.10 -13.84
N SER A 66 0.75 -13.12 -13.23
CA SER A 66 2.21 -13.00 -13.22
C SER A 66 2.69 -12.20 -11.99
N LEU A 67 3.97 -12.35 -11.64
CA LEU A 67 4.60 -11.60 -10.57
C LEU A 67 4.37 -10.08 -10.72
N THR A 68 4.61 -9.56 -11.92
CA THR A 68 4.47 -8.12 -12.22
C THR A 68 3.03 -7.65 -12.11
N VAL A 69 2.07 -8.42 -12.64
CA VAL A 69 0.65 -8.07 -12.55
C VAL A 69 0.21 -8.02 -11.09
N VAL A 70 0.58 -9.01 -10.28
CA VAL A 70 0.24 -9.03 -8.85
C VAL A 70 0.85 -7.83 -8.11
N ILE A 71 2.13 -7.50 -8.35
CA ILE A 71 2.78 -6.33 -7.74
C ILE A 71 2.07 -5.03 -8.14
N CYS A 72 1.77 -4.85 -9.42
CA CYS A 72 1.09 -3.64 -9.91
C CYS A 72 -0.33 -3.52 -9.34
N VAL A 73 -1.09 -4.62 -9.35
CA VAL A 73 -2.46 -4.65 -8.83
C VAL A 73 -2.46 -4.30 -7.35
N LEU A 74 -1.67 -4.99 -6.52
CA LEU A 74 -1.62 -4.70 -5.08
C LEU A 74 -1.06 -3.30 -4.81
N GLY A 75 -0.01 -2.89 -5.51
CA GLY A 75 0.62 -1.58 -5.35
C GLY A 75 -0.29 -0.39 -5.70
N LEU A 76 -1.22 -0.57 -6.64
CA LEU A 76 -2.18 0.47 -7.03
C LEU A 76 -3.48 0.41 -6.22
N LEU A 77 -3.66 -0.61 -5.40
CA LEU A 77 -4.91 -0.87 -4.67
C LEU A 77 -4.79 -0.75 -3.15
N LEU A 78 -3.60 -0.75 -2.57
CA LEU A 78 -3.38 -0.74 -1.10
C LEU A 78 -2.87 0.60 -0.56
N TRP A 79 -3.11 1.70 -1.27
CA TRP A 79 -2.64 3.03 -0.88
C TRP A 79 -3.55 3.75 0.12
N ASP A 80 -4.79 3.28 0.33
CA ASP A 80 -5.81 3.98 1.12
C ASP A 80 -5.40 4.14 2.60
N ARG A 81 -4.85 3.10 3.22
CA ARG A 81 -4.41 3.17 4.62
C ARG A 81 -3.25 4.15 4.82
N PHE A 82 -2.31 4.20 3.87
CA PHE A 82 -1.27 5.22 3.84
C PHE A 82 -1.88 6.62 3.75
N ALA A 83 -2.82 6.84 2.84
CA ALA A 83 -3.46 8.14 2.67
C ALA A 83 -4.19 8.61 3.94
N VAL A 84 -4.95 7.74 4.59
CA VAL A 84 -5.67 8.06 5.84
C VAL A 84 -4.71 8.43 6.96
N VAL A 85 -3.71 7.59 7.23
CA VAL A 85 -2.79 7.79 8.37
C VAL A 85 -1.88 9.00 8.13
N MET A 86 -1.34 9.16 6.92
CA MET A 86 -0.47 10.29 6.58
C MET A 86 -1.23 11.61 6.58
N ARG A 87 -2.49 11.62 6.14
CA ARG A 87 -3.39 12.78 6.24
C ARG A 87 -3.59 13.20 7.69
N ALA A 88 -4.00 12.27 8.56
CA ALA A 88 -4.26 12.57 9.96
C ALA A 88 -3.00 13.04 10.69
N SER A 89 -1.85 12.43 10.38
CA SER A 89 -0.55 12.80 10.96
C SER A 89 -0.08 14.17 10.49
N THR A 90 -0.20 14.44 9.18
CA THR A 90 0.18 15.72 8.58
C THR A 90 -0.70 16.86 9.10
N LEU A 91 -2.00 16.63 9.27
CA LEU A 91 -2.90 17.62 9.83
C LEU A 91 -2.53 18.00 11.28
N GLN A 92 -2.08 17.02 12.09
CA GLN A 92 -1.63 17.29 13.45
C GLN A 92 -0.30 18.05 13.49
N VAL A 93 0.66 17.66 12.64
CA VAL A 93 1.99 18.27 12.58
C VAL A 93 1.94 19.69 12.00
N SER A 94 1.16 19.89 10.93
CA SER A 94 1.03 21.20 10.26
C SER A 94 0.45 22.31 11.14
N ARG A 95 -0.25 21.94 12.22
CA ARG A 95 -0.83 22.87 13.20
C ARG A 95 0.11 23.21 14.36
N ARG A 96 1.35 22.72 14.37
CA ARG A 96 2.33 23.03 15.43
C ARG A 96 3.00 24.39 15.20
N ASP A 97 3.35 25.06 16.29
CA ASP A 97 3.89 26.43 16.28
C ASP A 97 5.17 26.58 15.45
N TYR A 98 6.04 25.57 15.42
CA TYR A 98 7.26 25.62 14.61
C TYR A 98 6.97 25.64 13.09
N VAL A 99 5.88 24.98 12.66
CA VAL A 99 5.45 25.00 11.25
C VAL A 99 4.89 26.37 10.89
N ALA A 100 4.14 26.99 11.81
CA ALA A 100 3.65 28.37 11.63
C ALA A 100 4.80 29.37 11.59
N ALA A 101 5.78 29.24 12.50
CA ALA A 101 6.97 30.08 12.51
C ALA A 101 7.79 29.98 11.21
N ALA A 102 7.97 28.76 10.66
CA ALA A 102 8.63 28.55 9.38
C ALA A 102 7.91 29.27 8.22
N GLN A 103 6.58 29.28 8.22
CA GLN A 103 5.78 30.01 7.23
C GLN A 103 5.97 31.52 7.35
N VAL A 104 5.97 32.07 8.58
CA VAL A 104 6.15 33.51 8.83
C VAL A 104 7.53 34.00 8.38
N ILE A 105 8.56 33.18 8.50
CA ILE A 105 9.93 33.48 8.04
C ILE A 105 10.07 33.32 6.50
N GLY A 106 9.00 32.90 5.81
CA GLY A 106 8.97 32.80 4.35
C GLY A 106 9.56 31.50 3.80
N ALA A 107 9.59 30.42 4.58
CA ALA A 107 10.00 29.12 4.06
C ALA A 107 9.03 28.64 2.96
N SER A 108 9.57 28.15 1.84
CA SER A 108 8.75 27.63 0.76
C SER A 108 7.99 26.36 1.18
N THR A 109 6.81 26.14 0.61
CA THR A 109 5.99 24.95 0.91
C THR A 109 6.75 23.62 0.78
N PRO A 110 7.53 23.37 -0.30
CA PRO A 110 8.29 22.12 -0.40
C PRO A 110 9.32 21.96 0.72
N ARG A 111 9.95 23.06 1.16
CA ARG A 111 10.90 23.04 2.29
C ARG A 111 10.17 22.69 3.59
N ILE A 112 9.01 23.28 3.86
CA ILE A 112 8.21 22.95 5.06
C ILE A 112 7.80 21.48 5.03
N LEU A 113 7.31 20.99 3.89
CA LEU A 113 6.90 19.59 3.75
C LEU A 113 8.06 18.62 4.01
N LEU A 114 9.24 18.87 3.44
CA LEU A 114 10.37 17.94 3.52
C LEU A 114 11.19 18.05 4.82
N THR A 115 11.27 19.24 5.42
CA THR A 115 12.10 19.48 6.61
C THR A 115 11.30 19.49 7.90
N GLU A 116 10.07 19.99 7.88
CA GLU A 116 9.26 20.12 9.10
C GLU A 116 8.23 18.98 9.22
N ILE A 117 7.55 18.61 8.13
CA ILE A 117 6.44 17.65 8.19
C ILE A 117 6.92 16.21 8.03
N MET A 118 7.61 15.90 6.94
CA MET A 118 7.97 14.53 6.58
C MET A 118 8.76 13.80 7.67
N PRO A 119 9.78 14.42 8.32
CA PRO A 119 10.52 13.76 9.39
C PRO A 119 9.65 13.45 10.62
N ASN A 120 8.66 14.30 10.91
CA ASN A 120 7.77 14.13 12.07
C ASN A 120 6.72 13.03 11.87
N ILE A 121 6.32 12.74 10.62
CA ILE A 121 5.35 11.68 10.32
C ILE A 121 6.00 10.37 9.87
N PHE A 122 7.33 10.33 9.74
CA PHE A 122 8.07 9.17 9.22
C PHE A 122 7.89 7.91 10.07
N ASN A 123 7.82 8.03 11.40
CA ASN A 123 7.57 6.89 12.28
C ASN A 123 6.20 6.25 11.99
N ASN A 124 5.17 7.06 11.75
CA ASN A 124 3.86 6.55 11.38
C ASN A 124 3.93 5.85 10.02
N LEU A 125 4.70 6.38 9.06
CA LEU A 125 4.88 5.77 7.75
C LEU A 125 5.51 4.37 7.87
N ILE A 126 6.57 4.20 8.66
CA ILE A 126 7.22 2.89 8.88
C ILE A 126 6.22 1.86 9.41
N VAL A 127 5.39 2.25 10.39
CA VAL A 127 4.38 1.36 10.97
C VAL A 127 3.34 0.95 9.92
N VAL A 128 2.94 1.86 9.02
CA VAL A 128 2.01 1.50 7.95
C VAL A 128 2.67 0.58 6.93
N ILE A 129 3.93 0.83 6.55
CA ILE A 129 4.68 0.00 5.59
C ILE A 129 4.73 -1.47 6.05
N THR A 130 5.08 -1.73 7.30
CA THR A 130 5.22 -3.12 7.79
C THR A 130 3.90 -3.89 7.76
N LEU A 131 2.82 -3.22 8.14
CA LEU A 131 1.47 -3.78 8.14
C LEU A 131 0.93 -3.99 6.73
N GLU A 132 1.11 -3.04 5.81
CA GLU A 132 0.67 -3.20 4.42
C GLU A 132 1.51 -4.20 3.65
N MET A 133 2.79 -4.34 3.98
CA MET A 133 3.62 -5.42 3.45
C MET A 133 3.06 -6.79 3.84
N ALA A 134 2.69 -6.99 5.11
CA ALA A 134 2.06 -8.23 5.55
C ALA A 134 0.71 -8.47 4.86
N HIS A 135 -0.11 -7.42 4.72
CA HIS A 135 -1.39 -7.51 4.05
C HIS A 135 -1.25 -7.89 2.56
N ALA A 136 -0.31 -7.26 1.85
CA ALA A 136 -0.01 -7.57 0.45
C ALA A 136 0.47 -9.02 0.27
N ILE A 137 1.29 -9.54 1.20
CA ILE A 137 1.72 -10.95 1.19
C ILE A 137 0.52 -11.89 1.34
N LEU A 138 -0.41 -11.60 2.25
CA LEU A 138 -1.61 -12.42 2.44
C LEU A 138 -2.51 -12.42 1.20
N LEU A 139 -2.68 -11.26 0.57
CA LEU A 139 -3.45 -11.14 -0.67
C LEU A 139 -2.77 -11.86 -1.85
N GLU A 140 -1.46 -11.73 -2.01
CA GLU A 140 -0.70 -12.51 -2.99
C GLU A 140 -0.88 -14.01 -2.77
N ALA A 141 -0.74 -14.47 -1.53
CA ALA A 141 -0.88 -15.87 -1.20
C ALA A 141 -2.29 -16.38 -1.52
N ALA A 142 -3.34 -15.59 -1.25
CA ALA A 142 -4.72 -15.92 -1.60
C ALA A 142 -4.93 -16.01 -3.11
N LEU A 143 -4.40 -15.04 -3.89
CA LEU A 143 -4.49 -15.06 -5.35
C LEU A 143 -3.74 -16.26 -5.95
N SER A 144 -2.52 -16.52 -5.49
CA SER A 144 -1.70 -17.66 -5.92
C SER A 144 -2.34 -18.99 -5.55
N PHE A 145 -2.97 -19.10 -4.38
CA PHE A 145 -3.72 -20.28 -3.97
C PHE A 145 -4.91 -20.58 -4.90
N LEU A 146 -5.58 -19.53 -5.40
CA LEU A 146 -6.67 -19.61 -6.36
C LEU A 146 -6.19 -19.80 -7.82
N GLY A 147 -4.89 -19.94 -8.06
CA GLY A 147 -4.31 -20.09 -9.41
C GLY A 147 -4.22 -18.79 -10.21
N LEU A 148 -4.55 -17.65 -9.58
CA LEU A 148 -4.57 -16.31 -10.17
C LEU A 148 -3.43 -15.44 -9.67
N GLY A 149 -2.37 -16.03 -9.14
CA GLY A 149 -1.21 -15.30 -8.63
C GLY A 149 0.05 -15.57 -9.43
N VAL A 150 1.16 -15.75 -8.72
CA VAL A 150 2.46 -16.10 -9.29
C VAL A 150 2.37 -17.48 -9.92
N GLN A 151 2.79 -17.59 -11.18
CA GLN A 151 2.72 -18.85 -11.95
C GLN A 151 4.05 -19.62 -11.85
N PRO A 152 4.03 -20.97 -11.93
CA PRO A 152 5.25 -21.77 -12.10
C PRO A 152 6.08 -21.29 -13.32
N PRO A 153 7.43 -21.31 -13.27
CA PRO A 153 8.31 -21.99 -12.30
C PRO A 153 8.68 -21.15 -11.07
N THR A 154 8.15 -19.92 -10.92
CA THR A 154 8.48 -19.06 -9.77
C THR A 154 7.76 -19.50 -8.50
N PRO A 155 8.47 -19.91 -7.43
CA PRO A 155 7.82 -20.34 -6.20
C PRO A 155 7.32 -19.14 -5.40
N SER A 156 6.12 -19.25 -4.80
CA SER A 156 5.60 -18.31 -3.80
C SER A 156 4.93 -19.08 -2.66
N TRP A 157 4.68 -18.43 -1.52
CA TRP A 157 4.01 -19.09 -0.39
C TRP A 157 2.60 -19.57 -0.75
N GLY A 158 1.82 -18.78 -1.49
CA GLY A 158 0.48 -19.19 -1.90
C GLY A 158 0.48 -20.41 -2.82
N LEU A 159 1.43 -20.49 -3.75
CA LEU A 159 1.58 -21.64 -4.64
C LEU A 159 1.96 -22.90 -3.85
N MET A 160 2.91 -22.80 -2.92
CA MET A 160 3.33 -23.91 -2.07
C MET A 160 2.19 -24.46 -1.21
N VAL A 161 1.32 -23.58 -0.69
CA VAL A 161 0.12 -24.00 0.05
C VAL A 161 -0.89 -24.69 -0.87
N SER A 162 -1.07 -24.20 -2.11
CA SER A 162 -1.96 -24.82 -3.10
C SER A 162 -1.50 -26.23 -3.49
N GLU A 163 -0.20 -26.41 -3.69
CA GLU A 163 0.42 -27.71 -3.98
C GLU A 163 0.24 -28.68 -2.80
N GLY A 164 0.50 -28.20 -1.57
CA GLY A 164 0.32 -28.99 -0.35
C GLY A 164 -1.13 -29.47 -0.14
N LYS A 165 -2.13 -28.63 -0.48
CA LYS A 165 -3.55 -29.01 -0.45
C LYS A 165 -3.82 -30.24 -1.33
N ASN A 166 -3.25 -30.28 -2.53
CA ASN A 166 -3.47 -31.40 -3.44
C ASN A 166 -2.89 -32.70 -2.86
N MET A 167 -1.78 -32.64 -2.12
CA MET A 167 -1.16 -33.79 -1.46
C MET A 167 -1.98 -34.33 -0.27
N MET A 168 -2.72 -33.47 0.43
CA MET A 168 -3.57 -33.88 1.57
C MET A 168 -4.80 -34.69 1.17
N LEU A 169 -5.27 -34.53 -0.07
CA LEU A 169 -6.43 -35.26 -0.61
C LEU A 169 -6.06 -36.62 -1.20
N PHE A 170 -4.76 -36.95 -1.29
CA PHE A 170 -4.30 -38.30 -1.59
C PHE A 170 -4.22 -39.10 -0.27
N GLU A 171 -5.35 -39.66 0.15
CA GLU A 171 -5.31 -40.86 1.00
C GLU A 171 -4.99 -42.07 0.09
N PRO A 172 -4.06 -42.96 0.46
CA PRO A 172 -3.74 -44.17 -0.31
C PRO A 172 -4.92 -45.16 -0.39
#